data_AF-A0A2V8WRN7-F1
#
_entry.id   AF-A0A2V8WRN7-F1
#
_cell.length_a   1.000
_cell.length_b   1.000
_cell.length_c   1.000
_cell.angle_alpha   90.00
_cell.angle_beta   90.00
_cell.angle_gamma   90.00
#
_symmetry.space_group_name_H-M   'P 1'
#
loop_
_entity.id
_entity.type
_entity.pdbx_description
1 polymer ?
#
loop_
_entity_poly.entity_id
_entity_poly.type
_entity_poly.pdbx_seq_one_letter_code
_entity_poly.pdbx_strand_id
1 'polypeptide(L)'
;MPDWQKLVRRRLSGLAVDFTEREEIHTELAAHLEESYESLRTKGLPEQAAMQQTLAQVADWQDLRRRIQVARTRKENIMNDRVRQLWLPGLLTFVLSMGLLELVQKFGPRPFVLDLDKGTPVLMFYTSWLLTLPLAGAMGALLSKRAGGSPRILAISSVFPVLPFGVVFLIAIPAGLLIGHSLAHHIVAAAFLTMMFGWVLVPGVALLSGGLLVQLLSRRSSSPGVTMN
;
A
#
# COMPACT_ATOMS: atom_id res chain seq x y z
N MET A 1 21.67 -30.36 -28.96
CA MET A 1 21.20 -29.51 -27.84
C MET A 1 20.23 -30.32 -26.98
N PRO A 2 20.44 -30.37 -25.66
CA PRO A 2 19.50 -31.01 -24.73
C PRO A 2 18.15 -30.27 -24.69
N ASP A 3 17.05 -31.01 -24.49
CA ASP A 3 15.72 -30.44 -24.28
C ASP A 3 15.57 -29.99 -22.81
N TRP A 4 16.09 -28.80 -22.51
CA TRP A 4 16.08 -28.21 -21.17
C TRP A 4 14.67 -27.95 -20.66
N GLN A 5 13.74 -27.57 -21.54
CA GLN A 5 12.36 -27.26 -21.18
C GLN A 5 11.63 -28.51 -20.69
N LYS A 6 11.77 -29.64 -21.39
CA LYS A 6 11.19 -30.93 -20.94
C LYS A 6 11.82 -31.43 -19.65
N LEU A 7 13.12 -31.22 -19.45
CA LEU A 7 13.81 -31.59 -18.22
C LEU A 7 13.28 -30.78 -17.02
N VAL A 8 13.23 -29.45 -17.15
CA VAL A 8 12.71 -28.55 -16.11
C VAL A 8 11.25 -28.87 -15.79
N ARG A 9 10.38 -28.99 -16.81
CA ARG A 9 8.96 -29.38 -16.62
C ARG A 9 8.81 -30.67 -15.84
N ARG A 10 9.63 -31.68 -16.13
CA ARG A 10 9.58 -32.97 -15.43
C ARG A 10 10.02 -32.84 -13.97
N ARG A 11 11.12 -32.12 -13.71
CA ARG A 11 11.69 -31.94 -12.36
C ARG A 11 10.83 -31.04 -11.48
N LEU A 12 10.12 -30.08 -12.07
CA LEU A 12 9.27 -29.10 -11.40
C LEU A 12 7.77 -29.39 -11.50
N SER A 13 7.39 -30.59 -11.96
CA SER A 13 6.00 -31.03 -12.26
C SER A 13 4.95 -30.91 -11.15
N GLY A 14 5.31 -30.56 -9.92
CA GLY A 14 4.36 -30.34 -8.81
C GLY A 14 4.38 -28.94 -8.20
N LEU A 15 4.91 -27.94 -8.90
CA LEU A 15 4.80 -26.55 -8.46
C LEU A 15 3.34 -26.12 -8.38
N ALA A 16 2.86 -25.85 -7.17
CA ALA A 16 1.50 -25.36 -6.89
C ALA A 16 1.42 -23.84 -7.16
N VAL A 17 1.60 -23.47 -8.42
CA VAL A 17 1.42 -22.11 -8.97
C VAL A 17 0.51 -22.17 -10.17
N ASP A 18 -0.07 -21.03 -10.54
CA ASP A 18 -0.93 -20.90 -11.72
C ASP A 18 -0.24 -21.42 -12.99
N PHE A 19 -1.03 -21.84 -13.97
CA PHE A 19 -0.52 -22.41 -15.22
C PHE A 19 0.41 -21.44 -15.97
N THR A 20 0.02 -20.18 -16.08
CA THR A 20 0.79 -19.14 -16.80
C THR A 20 2.15 -18.93 -16.15
N GLU A 21 2.12 -18.79 -14.82
CA GLU A 21 3.29 -18.51 -14.01
C GLU A 21 4.24 -19.70 -13.91
N ARG A 22 3.70 -20.92 -13.90
CA ARG A 22 4.48 -22.15 -13.97
C ARG A 22 5.23 -22.25 -15.30
N GLU A 23 4.59 -21.89 -16.40
CA GLU A 23 5.21 -21.90 -17.73
C GLU A 23 6.29 -20.82 -17.89
N GLU A 24 6.10 -19.63 -17.32
CA GLU A 24 7.15 -18.61 -17.22
C GLU A 24 8.37 -19.13 -16.45
N ILE A 25 8.15 -19.69 -15.25
CA ILE A 25 9.24 -20.26 -14.42
C ILE A 25 9.98 -21.38 -15.16
N HIS A 26 9.25 -22.25 -15.85
CA HIS A 26 9.86 -23.33 -16.63
C HIS A 26 10.71 -22.80 -17.79
N THR A 27 10.21 -21.78 -18.48
CA THR A 27 10.88 -21.19 -19.65
C THR A 27 12.13 -20.42 -19.23
N GLU A 28 12.04 -19.60 -18.19
CA GLU A 28 13.16 -18.81 -17.67
C GLU A 28 14.27 -19.72 -17.12
N LEU A 29 13.90 -20.75 -16.35
CA LEU A 29 14.89 -21.69 -15.82
C LEU A 29 15.53 -22.57 -16.91
N ALA A 30 14.75 -22.98 -17.93
CA ALA A 30 15.30 -23.71 -19.07
C ALA A 30 16.28 -22.85 -19.87
N ALA A 31 15.94 -21.58 -20.14
CA ALA A 31 16.81 -20.64 -20.82
C ALA A 31 18.10 -20.39 -20.03
N HIS A 32 18.02 -20.26 -18.70
CA HIS A 32 19.21 -20.07 -17.86
C HIS A 32 20.16 -21.29 -17.88
N LEU A 33 19.61 -22.51 -17.90
CA LEU A 33 20.41 -23.73 -18.02
C LEU A 33 21.04 -23.86 -19.40
N GLU A 34 20.30 -23.48 -20.45
CA GLU A 34 20.79 -23.46 -21.82
C GLU A 34 21.95 -22.47 -21.98
N GLU A 35 21.80 -21.23 -21.47
CA GLU A 35 22.86 -20.22 -21.46
C GLU A 35 24.11 -20.71 -20.73
N SER A 36 23.92 -21.33 -19.56
CA SER A 36 25.01 -21.93 -18.78
C SER A 36 25.72 -23.06 -19.52
N TYR A 37 24.96 -23.92 -20.21
CA TYR A 37 25.50 -24.99 -21.04
C TYR A 37 26.31 -24.43 -22.22
N GLU A 38 25.77 -23.47 -22.96
CA GLU A 38 26.46 -22.82 -24.08
C GLU A 38 27.74 -22.09 -23.61
N SER A 39 27.70 -21.45 -22.44
CA SER A 39 28.90 -20.84 -21.83
C SER A 39 29.99 -21.87 -21.52
N LEU A 40 29.64 -23.07 -21.08
CA LEU A 40 30.61 -24.14 -20.83
C LEU A 40 31.13 -24.76 -22.13
N ARG A 41 30.27 -24.89 -23.15
CA ARG A 41 30.65 -25.37 -24.48
C ARG A 41 31.62 -24.43 -25.18
N THR A 42 31.36 -23.13 -25.13
CA THR A 42 32.26 -22.11 -25.70
C THR A 42 33.62 -22.05 -25.00
N LYS A 43 33.68 -22.43 -23.72
CA LYS A 43 34.94 -22.61 -22.96
C LYS A 43 35.70 -23.90 -23.29
N GLY A 44 35.21 -24.69 -24.24
CA GLY A 44 35.87 -25.90 -24.74
C GLY A 44 35.56 -27.16 -23.95
N LEU A 45 34.59 -27.15 -23.02
CA LEU A 45 34.22 -28.38 -22.31
C LEU A 45 33.51 -29.37 -23.25
N PRO A 46 33.81 -30.68 -23.13
CA PRO A 46 33.07 -31.71 -23.85
C PRO A 46 31.61 -31.74 -23.39
N GLU A 47 30.71 -32.10 -24.31
CA GLU A 47 29.25 -31.99 -24.15
C GLU A 47 28.73 -32.67 -22.88
N GLN A 48 29.22 -33.87 -22.57
CA GLN A 48 28.82 -34.63 -21.38
C GLN A 48 29.24 -33.93 -20.09
N ALA A 49 30.44 -33.33 -20.05
CA ALA A 49 30.94 -32.60 -18.89
C ALA A 49 30.21 -31.27 -18.72
N ALA A 50 29.96 -30.54 -19.82
CA ALA A 50 29.17 -29.31 -19.80
C ALA A 50 27.75 -29.58 -19.29
N MET A 51 27.10 -30.66 -19.75
CA MET A 51 25.76 -31.03 -19.29
C MET A 51 25.73 -31.42 -17.80
N GLN A 52 26.68 -32.23 -17.34
CA GLN A 52 26.77 -32.60 -15.91
C GLN A 52 27.02 -31.37 -15.04
N GLN A 53 27.89 -30.46 -15.47
CA GLN A 53 28.24 -29.26 -14.71
C GLN A 53 27.11 -28.23 -14.70
N THR A 54 26.37 -28.06 -15.80
CA THR A 54 25.14 -27.27 -15.83
C THR A 54 24.07 -27.84 -14.89
N LEU A 55 23.85 -29.15 -14.89
CA LEU A 55 22.88 -29.78 -13.99
C LEU A 55 23.32 -29.71 -12.51
N ALA A 56 24.63 -29.75 -12.25
CA ALA A 56 25.18 -29.59 -10.91
C ALA A 56 24.97 -28.18 -10.32
N GLN A 57 24.70 -27.15 -11.14
CA GLN A 57 24.31 -25.83 -10.63
C GLN A 57 23.00 -25.88 -9.84
N VAL A 58 22.12 -26.82 -10.18
CA VAL A 58 20.90 -27.11 -9.41
C VAL A 58 21.16 -28.37 -8.58
N ALA A 59 21.88 -28.18 -7.47
CA ALA A 59 22.29 -29.26 -6.57
C ALA A 59 21.10 -30.09 -6.04
N ASP A 60 19.97 -29.44 -5.75
CA ASP A 60 18.74 -30.11 -5.33
C ASP A 60 17.49 -29.45 -5.94
N TRP A 61 16.83 -30.20 -6.83
CA TRP A 61 15.58 -29.80 -7.48
C TRP A 61 14.39 -29.72 -6.53
N GLN A 62 14.37 -30.55 -5.47
CA GLN A 62 13.31 -30.50 -4.46
C GLN A 62 13.44 -29.26 -3.58
N ASP A 63 14.67 -28.92 -3.20
CA ASP A 63 14.94 -27.68 -2.45
C ASP A 63 14.62 -26.45 -3.28
N LEU A 64 15.03 -26.39 -4.55
CA LEU A 64 14.68 -25.30 -5.45
C LEU A 64 13.15 -25.13 -5.55
N ARG A 65 12.42 -26.23 -5.76
CA ARG A 65 10.96 -26.22 -5.79
C ARG A 65 10.35 -25.70 -4.48
N ARG A 66 10.86 -26.16 -3.33
CA ARG A 66 10.41 -25.72 -2.00
C ARG A 66 10.65 -24.22 -1.82
N ARG A 67 11.82 -23.71 -2.19
CA ARG A 67 12.16 -22.28 -2.09
C ARG A 67 11.25 -21.42 -2.96
N ILE A 68 10.98 -21.83 -4.19
CA ILE A 68 10.06 -21.10 -5.08
C ILE A 68 8.66 -21.06 -4.46
N GLN A 69 8.16 -22.20 -3.95
CA GLN A 69 6.83 -22.27 -3.34
C GLN A 69 6.73 -21.42 -2.07
N VAL A 70 7.71 -21.50 -1.17
CA VAL A 70 7.74 -20.69 0.07
C VAL A 70 7.82 -19.20 -0.26
N ALA A 71 8.65 -18.80 -1.22
CA ALA A 71 8.75 -17.41 -1.64
C ALA A 71 7.42 -16.88 -2.19
N ARG A 72 6.71 -17.70 -2.98
CA ARG A 72 5.41 -17.37 -3.56
C ARG A 72 4.32 -17.24 -2.50
N THR A 73 4.12 -18.27 -1.69
CA THR A 73 3.10 -18.26 -0.62
C THR A 73 3.35 -17.12 0.35
N ARG A 74 4.62 -16.82 0.68
CA ARG A 74 4.96 -15.66 1.50
C ARG A 74 4.59 -14.33 0.83
N LYS A 75 4.91 -14.15 -0.46
CA LYS A 75 4.57 -12.94 -1.21
C LYS A 75 3.05 -12.74 -1.30
N GLU A 76 2.31 -13.79 -1.62
CA GLU A 76 0.85 -13.77 -1.71
C GLU A 76 0.21 -13.43 -0.35
N ASN A 77 0.65 -14.09 0.73
CA ASN A 77 0.16 -13.78 2.08
C ASN A 77 0.44 -12.32 2.46
N ILE A 78 1.63 -11.78 2.16
CA ILE A 78 1.94 -10.36 2.41
C ILE A 78 1.01 -9.42 1.62
N MET A 79 0.72 -9.74 0.36
CA MET A 79 -0.20 -8.93 -0.45
C MET A 79 -1.62 -8.97 0.12
N ASN A 80 -2.10 -10.16 0.51
CA ASN A 80 -3.43 -10.33 1.10
C ASN A 80 -3.54 -9.62 2.46
N ASP A 81 -2.51 -9.72 3.29
CA ASP A 81 -2.43 -9.00 4.57
C ASP A 81 -2.50 -7.49 4.36
N ARG A 82 -1.78 -6.93 3.39
CA ARG A 82 -1.85 -5.49 3.07
C ARG A 82 -3.25 -5.08 2.60
N VAL A 83 -3.89 -5.88 1.76
CA VAL A 83 -5.25 -5.56 1.28
C VAL A 83 -6.23 -5.55 2.45
N ARG A 84 -6.18 -6.58 3.29
CA ARG A 84 -7.10 -6.75 4.42
C ARG A 84 -6.85 -5.77 5.56
N GLN A 85 -5.59 -5.43 5.83
CA GLN A 85 -5.21 -4.57 6.96
C GLN A 85 -5.23 -3.08 6.61
N LEU A 86 -4.92 -2.70 5.36
CA LEU A 86 -4.75 -1.32 4.95
C LEU A 86 -5.76 -0.88 3.89
N TRP A 87 -5.79 -1.55 2.73
CA TRP A 87 -6.57 -1.05 1.59
C TRP A 87 -8.07 -1.10 1.83
N LEU A 88 -8.60 -2.24 2.28
CA LEU A 88 -10.03 -2.42 2.46
C LEU A 88 -10.59 -1.52 3.59
N PRO A 89 -9.96 -1.47 4.79
CA PRO A 89 -10.35 -0.51 5.82
C PRO A 89 -10.18 0.96 5.39
N GLY A 90 -9.07 1.30 4.73
CA GLY A 90 -8.80 2.66 4.26
C GLY A 90 -9.80 3.15 3.22
N LEU A 91 -10.10 2.32 2.21
CA LEU A 91 -11.07 2.63 1.16
C LEU A 91 -12.48 2.78 1.74
N LEU A 92 -12.88 1.89 2.67
CA LEU A 92 -14.17 2.01 3.34
C LEU A 92 -14.27 3.31 4.15
N THR A 93 -13.19 3.66 4.86
CA THR A 93 -13.12 4.92 5.62
C THR A 93 -13.22 6.13 4.70
N PHE A 94 -12.61 6.07 3.51
CA PHE A 94 -12.73 7.10 2.49
C PHE A 94 -14.17 7.24 1.98
N VAL A 95 -14.81 6.13 1.59
CA VAL A 95 -16.20 6.14 1.10
C VAL A 95 -17.14 6.68 2.17
N LEU A 96 -16.97 6.27 3.43
CA LEU A 96 -17.78 6.77 4.56
C LEU A 96 -17.55 8.28 4.78
N SER A 97 -16.30 8.71 4.82
CA SER A 97 -15.94 10.13 5.00
C SER A 97 -16.48 11.01 3.88
N MET A 98 -16.38 10.56 2.62
CA MET A 98 -16.84 11.31 1.45
C MET A 98 -18.36 11.29 1.33
N GLY A 99 -18.99 10.13 1.49
CA GLY A 99 -20.46 10.03 1.44
C GLY A 99 -21.13 10.89 2.52
N LEU A 100 -20.51 11.01 3.69
CA LEU A 100 -21.01 11.85 4.76
C LEU A 100 -20.83 13.35 4.47
N LEU A 101 -19.73 13.72 3.81
CA LEU A 101 -19.54 15.08 3.32
C LEU A 101 -20.61 15.46 2.30
N GLU A 102 -20.88 14.61 1.30
CA GLU A 102 -21.94 14.81 0.30
C GLU A 102 -23.32 14.98 0.96
N LEU A 103 -23.60 14.17 1.98
CA LEU A 103 -24.85 14.24 2.72
C LEU A 103 -24.98 15.55 3.51
N VAL A 104 -23.88 16.02 4.13
CA VAL A 104 -23.82 17.31 4.81
C VAL A 104 -23.93 18.47 3.82
N GLN A 105 -23.36 18.38 2.62
CA GLN A 105 -23.53 19.42 1.61
C GLN A 105 -24.97 19.50 1.08
N LYS A 106 -25.63 18.35 0.92
CA LYS A 106 -26.99 18.29 0.37
C LYS A 106 -28.08 18.65 1.37
N PHE A 107 -27.92 18.27 2.63
CA PHE A 107 -28.96 18.40 3.66
C PHE A 107 -28.52 19.16 4.92
N GLY A 108 -27.22 19.43 5.06
CA GLY A 108 -26.65 20.01 6.26
C GLY A 108 -26.69 21.54 6.28
N PRO A 109 -26.30 22.12 7.42
CA PRO A 109 -26.20 23.56 7.57
C PRO A 109 -25.12 24.14 6.65
N ARG A 110 -25.25 25.42 6.31
CA ARG A 110 -24.25 26.13 5.50
C ARG A 110 -22.86 26.01 6.16
N PRO A 111 -21.79 25.82 5.37
CA PRO A 111 -20.45 25.73 5.92
C PRO A 111 -20.09 27.01 6.67
N PHE A 112 -19.29 26.87 7.71
CA PHE A 112 -18.72 28.03 8.38
C PHE A 112 -17.64 28.63 7.50
N VAL A 113 -17.76 29.92 7.20
CA VAL A 113 -16.89 30.63 6.28
C VAL A 113 -16.04 31.61 7.08
N LEU A 114 -14.72 31.46 7.02
CA LEU A 114 -13.75 32.40 7.57
C LEU A 114 -13.08 33.16 6.42
N ASP A 115 -13.34 34.46 6.36
CA ASP A 115 -12.63 35.38 5.48
C ASP A 115 -11.35 35.84 6.18
N LEU A 116 -10.21 35.34 5.71
CA LEU A 116 -8.89 35.67 6.27
C LEU A 116 -8.32 36.97 5.70
N ASP A 117 -8.86 37.50 4.60
CA ASP A 117 -8.61 38.86 4.13
C ASP A 117 -9.62 39.28 3.04
N LYS A 118 -9.79 40.59 2.78
CA LYS A 118 -10.74 41.16 1.77
C LYS A 118 -10.49 40.73 0.31
N GLY A 119 -9.47 39.92 0.05
CA GLY A 119 -9.17 39.36 -1.27
C GLY A 119 -8.62 37.95 -1.11
N THR A 120 -9.52 36.98 -0.96
CA THR A 120 -9.31 35.52 -1.09
C THR A 120 -7.98 34.97 -0.55
N PRO A 121 -8.01 34.21 0.55
CA PRO A 121 -8.73 32.93 0.52
C PRO A 121 -9.80 32.75 1.60
N VAL A 122 -10.86 32.06 1.21
CA VAL A 122 -12.02 31.73 2.04
C VAL A 122 -11.84 30.32 2.61
N LEU A 123 -11.80 30.19 3.93
CA LEU A 123 -11.70 28.89 4.59
C LEU A 123 -13.11 28.39 4.93
N MET A 124 -13.49 27.27 4.32
CA MET A 124 -14.81 26.65 4.52
C MET A 124 -14.70 25.43 5.42
N PHE A 125 -15.30 25.50 6.60
CA PHE A 125 -15.38 24.38 7.53
C PHE A 125 -16.78 23.80 7.55
N TYR A 126 -16.89 22.56 7.09
CA TYR A 126 -18.08 21.74 7.28
C TYR A 126 -18.07 21.16 8.69
N THR A 127 -18.48 21.95 9.68
CA THR A 127 -18.43 21.58 11.12
C THR A 127 -19.13 20.25 11.40
N SER A 128 -20.28 20.01 10.77
CA SER A 128 -21.02 18.74 10.89
C SER A 128 -20.23 17.55 10.35
N TRP A 129 -19.53 17.73 9.23
CA TRP A 129 -18.65 16.71 8.67
C TRP A 129 -17.44 16.46 9.58
N LEU A 130 -16.76 17.52 10.05
CA LEU A 130 -15.60 17.41 10.94
C LEU A 130 -15.92 16.65 12.24
N LEU A 131 -17.11 16.85 12.81
CA LEU A 131 -17.55 16.13 14.02
C LEU A 131 -17.74 14.62 13.80
N THR A 132 -18.00 14.20 12.56
CA THR A 132 -18.20 12.80 12.22
C THR A 132 -16.92 12.07 11.81
N LEU A 133 -15.87 12.81 11.44
CA LEU A 133 -14.58 12.25 11.05
C LEU A 133 -13.90 11.40 12.13
N PRO A 134 -13.93 11.74 13.43
CA PRO A 134 -13.41 10.85 14.45
C PRO A 134 -14.07 9.47 14.44
N LEU A 135 -15.38 9.39 14.16
CA LEU A 135 -16.07 8.09 14.06
C LEU A 135 -15.59 7.31 12.83
N ALA A 136 -15.43 7.97 11.68
CA ALA A 136 -14.88 7.35 10.48
C ALA A 136 -13.46 6.82 10.71
N GLY A 137 -12.58 7.64 11.28
CA GLY A 137 -11.20 7.25 11.62
C GLY A 137 -11.15 6.09 12.61
N ALA A 138 -12.01 6.08 13.63
CA ALA A 138 -12.15 4.98 14.57
C ALA A 138 -12.59 3.67 13.88
N MET A 139 -13.54 3.74 12.94
CA MET A 139 -13.97 2.56 12.16
C MET A 139 -12.83 1.98 11.31
N GLY A 140 -12.06 2.84 10.62
CA GLY A 140 -10.89 2.42 9.87
C GLY A 140 -9.85 1.71 10.75
N ALA A 141 -9.51 2.30 11.88
CA ALA A 141 -8.62 1.67 12.87
C ALA A 141 -9.18 0.34 13.41
N LEU A 142 -10.48 0.26 13.70
CA LEU A 142 -11.09 -0.95 14.24
C LEU A 142 -11.06 -2.12 13.24
N LEU A 143 -11.38 -1.85 11.97
CA LEU A 143 -11.33 -2.85 10.91
C LEU A 143 -9.90 -3.31 10.63
N SER A 144 -8.96 -2.35 10.58
CA SER A 144 -7.53 -2.65 10.44
C SER A 144 -7.02 -3.51 11.62
N LYS A 145 -7.45 -3.21 12.85
CA LYS A 145 -7.15 -4.02 14.04
C LYS A 145 -7.72 -5.43 13.92
N ARG A 146 -8.99 -5.57 13.51
CA ARG A 146 -9.62 -6.89 13.31
C ARG A 146 -8.92 -7.73 12.25
N ALA A 147 -8.22 -7.09 11.32
CA ALA A 147 -7.38 -7.74 10.31
C ALA A 147 -5.94 -8.07 10.79
N GLY A 148 -5.59 -7.75 12.05
CA GLY A 148 -4.24 -7.98 12.58
C GLY A 148 -3.22 -6.88 12.26
N GLY A 149 -3.68 -5.69 11.86
CA GLY A 149 -2.82 -4.55 11.53
C GLY A 149 -1.98 -4.05 12.71
N SER A 150 -0.76 -3.59 12.42
CA SER A 150 0.11 -2.91 13.40
C SER A 150 -0.39 -1.50 13.74
N PRO A 151 0.02 -0.89 14.87
CA PRO A 151 -0.41 0.47 15.24
C PRO A 151 -0.17 1.53 14.16
N ARG A 152 0.90 1.37 13.36
CA ARG A 152 1.18 2.24 12.21
C ARG A 152 0.13 2.06 11.12
N ILE A 153 -0.24 0.81 10.80
CA ILE A 153 -1.24 0.51 9.77
C ILE A 153 -2.63 1.03 10.21
N LEU A 154 -2.96 0.92 11.50
CA LEU A 154 -4.19 1.50 12.06
C LEU A 154 -4.24 3.02 11.86
N ALA A 155 -3.14 3.72 12.14
CA ALA A 155 -3.06 5.17 11.95
C ALA A 155 -3.23 5.54 10.47
N ILE A 156 -2.48 4.88 9.57
CA ILE A 156 -2.55 5.12 8.11
C ILE A 156 -3.96 4.84 7.58
N SER A 157 -4.61 3.75 8.02
CA SER A 157 -5.99 3.44 7.64
C SER A 157 -6.99 4.49 8.12
N SER A 158 -6.73 5.13 9.27
CA SER A 158 -7.61 6.18 9.82
C SER A 158 -7.51 7.46 9.01
N VAL A 159 -6.28 7.89 8.64
CA VAL A 159 -6.05 9.10 7.83
C VAL A 159 -6.12 8.87 6.33
N PHE A 160 -6.37 7.63 5.90
CA PHE A 160 -6.45 7.30 4.48
C PHE A 160 -7.28 8.31 3.67
N PRO A 161 -8.41 8.84 4.16
CA PRO A 161 -9.19 9.80 3.39
C PRO A 161 -8.48 11.10 3.01
N VAL A 162 -7.51 11.55 3.80
CA VAL A 162 -6.77 12.80 3.54
C VAL A 162 -5.49 12.59 2.73
N LEU A 163 -5.02 11.35 2.58
CA LEU A 163 -3.77 11.05 1.87
C LEU A 163 -3.81 11.45 0.39
N PRO A 164 -4.88 11.15 -0.39
CA PRO A 164 -4.95 11.57 -1.78
C PRO A 164 -4.87 13.10 -1.94
N PHE A 165 -5.54 13.85 -1.06
CA PHE A 165 -5.46 15.31 -1.06
C PHE A 165 -4.05 15.78 -0.76
N GLY A 166 -3.39 15.20 0.26
CA GLY A 166 -1.99 15.50 0.56
C GLY A 166 -1.06 15.30 -0.64
N VAL A 167 -1.23 14.21 -1.39
CA VAL A 167 -0.46 13.95 -2.62
C VAL A 167 -0.74 15.01 -3.69
N VAL A 168 -2.01 15.37 -3.90
CA VAL A 168 -2.38 16.44 -4.84
C VAL A 168 -1.70 17.75 -4.46
N PHE A 169 -1.71 18.14 -3.18
CA PHE A 169 -1.03 19.36 -2.72
C PHE A 169 0.49 19.29 -2.90
N LEU A 170 1.11 18.13 -2.65
CA LEU A 170 2.55 17.94 -2.86
C LEU A 170 2.97 18.08 -4.33
N ILE A 171 2.09 17.72 -5.27
CA ILE A 171 2.35 17.84 -6.73
C ILE A 171 1.97 19.24 -7.24
N ALA A 172 0.88 19.80 -6.75
CA ALA A 172 0.35 21.08 -7.20
C ALA A 172 1.27 22.25 -6.84
N ILE A 173 2.03 22.18 -5.73
CA ILE A 173 3.00 23.21 -5.34
C ILE A 173 4.14 23.32 -6.38
N PRO A 174 4.92 22.25 -6.68
CA PRO A 174 5.93 22.29 -7.73
C PRO A 174 5.36 22.65 -9.10
N ALA A 175 4.21 22.07 -9.49
CA ALA A 175 3.60 22.35 -10.77
C ALA A 175 3.17 23.82 -10.90
N GLY A 176 2.57 24.39 -9.86
CA GLY A 176 2.17 25.79 -9.81
C GLY A 176 3.36 26.75 -9.89
N LEU A 177 4.48 26.42 -9.25
CA LEU A 177 5.71 27.20 -9.32
C LEU A 177 6.39 27.14 -10.70
N LEU A 178 6.29 26.00 -11.39
CA LEU A 178 6.85 25.83 -12.73
C LEU A 178 6.01 26.51 -13.83
N ILE A 179 4.68 26.56 -13.65
CA ILE A 179 3.75 27.09 -14.66
C ILE A 179 3.47 28.59 -14.45
N GLY A 180 3.54 29.07 -13.20
CA GLY A 180 3.07 30.40 -12.81
C GLY A 180 4.17 31.46 -12.70
N HIS A 181 4.72 31.94 -13.81
CA HIS A 181 5.61 33.13 -13.78
C HIS A 181 4.87 34.47 -13.55
N SER A 182 3.52 34.48 -13.53
CA SER A 182 2.69 35.71 -13.60
C SER A 182 1.71 35.91 -12.42
N LEU A 183 1.56 34.93 -11.52
CA LEU A 183 0.63 35.05 -10.39
C LEU A 183 1.31 35.71 -9.19
N ALA A 184 0.57 36.55 -8.48
CA ALA A 184 0.99 37.12 -7.20
C ALA A 184 1.28 35.97 -6.22
N HIS A 185 2.56 35.67 -6.02
CA HIS A 185 3.02 34.47 -5.31
C HIS A 185 2.44 34.38 -3.88
N HIS A 186 2.15 35.53 -3.26
CA HIS A 186 1.55 35.61 -1.93
C HIS A 186 0.07 35.18 -1.90
N ILE A 187 -0.73 35.53 -2.91
CA ILE A 187 -2.15 35.14 -3.00
C ILE A 187 -2.26 33.65 -3.26
N VAL A 188 -1.44 33.15 -4.18
CA VAL A 188 -1.37 31.72 -4.49
C VAL A 188 -0.92 30.94 -3.25
N ALA A 189 0.17 31.35 -2.59
CA ALA A 189 0.64 30.69 -1.38
C ALA A 189 -0.42 30.67 -0.26
N ALA A 190 -1.11 31.80 -0.02
CA ALA A 190 -2.17 31.87 0.97
C ALA A 190 -3.36 30.96 0.64
N ALA A 191 -3.79 30.92 -0.63
CA ALA A 191 -4.88 30.05 -1.08
C ALA A 191 -4.51 28.56 -0.96
N PHE A 192 -3.26 28.22 -1.29
CA PHE A 192 -2.74 26.87 -1.11
C PHE A 192 -2.67 26.45 0.36
N LEU A 193 -2.15 27.32 1.23
CA LEU A 193 -2.07 27.04 2.67
C LEU A 193 -3.47 26.86 3.27
N THR A 194 -4.40 27.76 2.99
CA THR A 194 -5.77 27.66 3.49
C THR A 194 -6.46 26.38 3.00
N MET A 195 -6.31 26.00 1.73
CA MET A 195 -6.85 24.73 1.25
C MET A 195 -6.17 23.50 1.89
N MET A 196 -4.85 23.52 2.06
CA MET A 196 -4.13 22.43 2.73
C MET A 196 -4.60 22.27 4.19
N PHE A 197 -4.80 23.38 4.91
CA PHE A 197 -5.33 23.36 6.27
C PHE A 197 -6.77 22.81 6.31
N GLY A 198 -7.65 23.31 5.43
CA GLY A 198 -9.06 22.92 5.40
C GLY A 198 -9.32 21.48 4.96
N TRP A 199 -8.53 20.95 4.03
CA TRP A 199 -8.77 19.65 3.40
C TRP A 199 -7.86 18.52 3.88
N VAL A 200 -6.68 18.85 4.41
CA VAL A 200 -5.69 17.84 4.82
C VAL A 200 -5.48 17.87 6.32
N LEU A 201 -5.11 19.04 6.86
CA LEU A 201 -4.60 19.13 8.22
C LEU A 201 -5.71 19.00 9.26
N VAL A 202 -6.77 19.81 9.16
CA VAL A 202 -7.90 19.76 10.10
C VAL A 202 -8.67 18.43 10.01
N PRO A 203 -9.05 17.94 8.81
CA PRO A 203 -9.71 16.64 8.69
C PRO A 203 -8.80 15.47 9.12
N GLY A 204 -7.50 15.56 8.83
CA GLY A 204 -6.52 14.55 9.21
C GLY A 204 -6.38 14.41 10.72
N VAL A 205 -6.32 15.52 11.45
CA VAL A 205 -6.29 15.51 12.92
C VAL A 205 -7.60 14.93 13.48
N ALA A 206 -8.75 15.30 12.93
CA ALA A 206 -10.04 14.76 13.35
C ALA A 206 -10.11 13.24 13.15
N LEU A 207 -9.71 12.74 11.98
CA LEU A 207 -9.62 11.30 11.68
C LEU A 207 -8.63 10.57 12.61
N LEU A 208 -7.45 11.15 12.86
CA LEU A 208 -6.46 10.56 13.77
C LEU A 208 -6.97 10.47 15.20
N SER A 209 -7.71 11.47 15.68
CA SER A 209 -8.23 11.46 17.06
C SER A 209 -9.07 10.21 17.35
N GLY A 210 -9.92 9.81 16.39
CA GLY A 210 -10.70 8.59 16.47
C GLY A 210 -9.85 7.31 16.38
N GLY A 211 -8.90 7.28 15.44
CA GLY A 211 -7.98 6.15 15.30
C GLY A 211 -7.10 5.93 16.54
N LEU A 212 -6.61 7.01 17.14
CA LEU A 212 -5.82 7.01 18.38
C LEU A 212 -6.63 6.51 19.56
N LEU A 213 -7.89 6.91 19.69
CA LEU A 213 -8.78 6.42 20.74
C LEU A 213 -8.91 4.90 20.69
N VAL A 214 -9.11 4.32 19.50
CA VAL A 214 -9.15 2.86 19.31
C VAL A 214 -7.82 2.21 19.70
N GLN A 215 -6.68 2.81 19.35
CA GLN A 215 -5.37 2.30 19.73
C GLN A 215 -5.15 2.30 21.25
N LEU A 216 -5.54 3.37 21.93
CA LEU A 216 -5.41 3.49 23.39
C LEU A 216 -6.28 2.47 24.13
N LEU A 217 -7.55 2.33 23.72
CA LEU A 217 -8.45 1.31 24.29
C LEU A 217 -7.93 -0.10 24.06
N SER A 218 -7.32 -0.33 22.88
CA SER A 218 -6.76 -1.62 22.52
C SER A 218 -5.55 -2.00 23.37
N ARG A 219 -4.65 -1.05 23.64
CA ARG A 219 -3.48 -1.27 24.52
C ARG A 219 -3.89 -1.61 25.94
N ARG A 220 -4.96 -1.00 26.45
CA ARG A 220 -5.50 -1.27 27.80
C ARG A 220 -6.01 -2.71 27.94
N SER A 221 -6.64 -3.26 26.90
CA SER A 221 -7.16 -4.62 26.91
C SER A 221 -6.09 -5.72 26.77
N SER A 222 -4.89 -5.38 26.27
CA SER A 222 -3.76 -6.31 26.13
C SER A 222 -3.00 -6.55 27.44
N SER A 223 -3.38 -5.90 28.54
CA SER A 223 -2.74 -6.06 29.85
C SER A 223 -3.70 -6.70 30.86
N PRO A 224 -3.86 -8.04 30.85
CA PRO A 224 -4.27 -8.78 32.04
C PRO A 224 -3.03 -9.42 32.68
N GLY A 225 -2.60 -8.89 33.83
CA GLY A 225 -1.46 -9.47 34.54
C GLY A 225 -0.91 -8.67 35.71
N VAL A 226 -1.75 -8.00 36.52
CA VAL A 226 -1.40 -7.81 37.94
C VAL A 226 -1.82 -9.08 38.63
N THR A 227 -0.95 -10.09 38.60
CA THR A 227 -0.89 -11.06 39.69
C THR A 227 0.15 -10.52 40.65
N MET A 228 -0.28 -10.04 41.81
CA MET A 228 0.59 -9.96 42.97
C MET A 228 -0.26 -9.90 44.24
N ASN A 229 -0.16 -11.03 44.96
CA ASN A 229 -0.41 -11.32 46.37
C ASN A 229 -1.86 -11.42 46.85
#